data_AF-A0A9D8LDD8-F1
#
_entry.id   AF-A0A9D8LDD8-F1
#
_cell.length_a   1.000
_cell.length_b   1.000
_cell.length_c   1.000
_cell.angle_alpha   90.00
_cell.angle_beta   90.00
_cell.angle_gamma   90.00
#
_symmetry.space_group_name_H-M   'P 1'
#
loop_
_entity.id
_entity.type
_entity.pdbx_description
1 polymer ?
#
loop_
_entity_poly.entity_id
_entity_poly.type
_entity_poly.pdbx_seq_one_letter_code
_entity_poly.pdbx_strand_id
1 'polypeptide(L)'
;MTDLASTEAAAGTALAETDDGTARLHRNLFVAIAALLVIAPFVAYPVFVMKVLCFALFALAFNLLLGYGGLLSFGHAAYFGMASYVSAYTAKNWGLTPELAILLGTAVAALLGTVFGALAIRRQGIYFAMITLALAQMVFFFSLQAPRFTGGEDGIQAVPRGKLFGLVSLADDRALYWLVAAIFMAGLLLIYRIIHSPFGQVCKAIRDNEPR
;
A
#
# COMPACT_ATOMS: atom_id res chain seq x y z
N MET A 1 -33.76 28.07 31.90
CA MET A 1 -33.61 26.60 31.75
C MET A 1 -34.05 26.12 30.37
N THR A 2 -35.00 26.78 29.70
CA THR A 2 -35.44 26.49 28.32
C THR A 2 -34.47 26.89 27.21
N ASP A 3 -33.58 27.86 27.44
CA ASP A 3 -32.66 28.40 26.42
C ASP A 3 -31.44 27.49 26.15
N LEU A 4 -30.94 26.80 27.19
CA LEU A 4 -29.80 25.89 27.09
C LEU A 4 -30.11 24.65 26.23
N ALA A 5 -31.33 24.12 26.34
CA ALA A 5 -31.77 22.95 25.58
C ALA A 5 -31.90 23.24 24.07
N SER A 6 -32.30 24.47 23.69
CA SER A 6 -32.34 24.89 22.28
C SER A 6 -30.95 25.11 21.68
N THR A 7 -30.00 25.62 22.47
CA THR A 7 -28.60 25.79 22.03
C THR A 7 -27.90 24.44 21.86
N GLU A 8 -28.10 23.49 22.78
CA GLU A 8 -27.55 22.13 22.66
C GLU A 8 -28.16 21.36 21.48
N ALA A 9 -29.47 21.51 21.24
CA ALA A 9 -30.12 20.90 20.09
C ALA A 9 -29.56 21.46 18.77
N ALA A 10 -29.41 22.78 18.64
CA ALA A 10 -28.85 23.43 17.45
C ALA A 10 -27.37 23.08 17.22
N ALA A 11 -26.58 22.96 18.29
CA ALA A 11 -25.20 22.47 18.20
C ALA A 11 -25.14 21.00 17.77
N GLY A 12 -26.06 20.16 18.26
CA GLY A 12 -26.20 18.77 17.87
C GLY A 12 -26.57 18.59 16.40
N THR A 13 -27.51 19.40 15.88
CA THR A 13 -27.86 19.38 14.45
C THR A 13 -26.72 19.88 13.57
N ALA A 14 -26.02 20.96 13.97
CA ALA A 14 -24.89 21.49 13.21
C ALA A 14 -23.71 20.49 13.15
N LEU A 15 -23.40 19.82 14.26
CA LEU A 15 -22.37 18.77 14.28
C LEU A 15 -22.79 17.56 13.43
N ALA A 16 -24.05 17.13 13.51
CA ALA A 16 -24.58 16.04 12.69
C ALA A 16 -24.56 16.39 11.19
N GLU A 17 -24.87 17.63 10.82
CA GLU A 17 -24.86 18.09 9.41
C GLU A 17 -23.43 18.15 8.83
N THR A 18 -22.43 18.49 9.65
CA THR A 18 -21.02 18.45 9.24
C THR A 18 -20.46 17.04 9.07
N ASP A 19 -20.86 16.09 9.93
CA ASP A 19 -20.45 14.68 9.81
C ASP A 19 -21.05 14.04 8.54
N ASP A 20 -22.31 14.33 8.26
CA ASP A 20 -23.01 13.85 7.06
C ASP A 20 -22.38 14.38 5.77
N GLY A 21 -21.91 15.62 5.76
CA GLY A 21 -21.20 16.23 4.62
C GLY A 21 -19.87 15.54 4.29
N THR A 22 -19.06 15.23 5.32
CA THR A 22 -17.76 14.57 5.14
C THR A 22 -17.90 13.11 4.70
N ALA A 23 -18.87 12.38 5.26
CA ALA A 23 -19.18 11.01 4.86
C ALA A 23 -19.69 10.93 3.40
N ARG A 24 -20.53 11.89 2.98
CA ARG A 24 -20.97 12.03 1.59
C ARG A 24 -19.81 12.34 0.64
N LEU A 25 -18.90 13.22 1.03
CA LEU A 25 -17.71 13.56 0.24
C LEU A 25 -16.79 12.34 0.04
N HIS A 26 -16.45 11.62 1.12
CA HIS A 26 -15.63 10.42 1.03
C HIS A 26 -16.29 9.38 0.12
N ARG A 27 -17.59 9.13 0.28
CA ARG A 27 -18.34 8.22 -0.60
C ARG A 27 -18.26 8.65 -2.06
N ASN A 28 -18.46 9.93 -2.36
CA ASN A 28 -18.40 10.44 -3.73
C ASN A 28 -16.99 10.29 -4.33
N LEU A 29 -15.94 10.52 -3.54
CA LEU A 29 -14.56 10.29 -3.97
C LEU A 29 -14.28 8.82 -4.26
N PHE A 30 -14.75 7.89 -3.41
CA PHE A 30 -14.62 6.45 -3.67
C PHE A 30 -15.34 6.03 -4.94
N VAL A 31 -16.56 6.53 -5.16
CA VAL A 31 -17.32 6.27 -6.39
C VAL A 31 -16.61 6.84 -7.61
N ALA A 32 -16.04 8.05 -7.52
CA ALA A 32 -15.28 8.65 -8.61
C ALA A 32 -14.01 7.84 -8.95
N ILE A 33 -13.26 7.38 -7.93
CA ILE A 33 -12.09 6.52 -8.12
C ILE A 33 -12.47 5.18 -8.74
N ALA A 34 -13.55 4.56 -8.27
CA ALA A 34 -14.06 3.31 -8.83
C ALA A 34 -14.47 3.50 -10.30
N ALA A 35 -15.22 4.55 -10.62
CA ALA A 35 -15.60 4.88 -11.99
C ALA A 35 -14.38 5.13 -12.89
N LEU A 36 -13.37 5.85 -12.39
CA LEU A 36 -12.11 6.05 -13.10
C LEU A 36 -11.40 4.73 -13.38
N LEU A 37 -11.36 3.79 -12.43
CA LEU A 37 -10.79 2.46 -12.61
C LEU A 37 -11.52 1.66 -13.70
N VAL A 38 -12.85 1.78 -13.80
CA VAL A 38 -13.61 1.12 -14.87
C VAL A 38 -13.33 1.74 -16.23
N ILE A 39 -13.18 3.06 -16.31
CA ILE A 39 -12.99 3.79 -17.58
C ILE A 39 -11.54 3.73 -18.08
N ALA A 40 -10.56 3.71 -17.17
CA ALA A 40 -9.13 3.76 -17.48
C ALA A 40 -8.64 2.74 -18.53
N PRO A 41 -9.03 1.45 -18.55
CA PRO A 41 -8.56 0.50 -19.54
C PRO A 41 -9.13 0.75 -20.95
N PHE A 42 -10.17 1.58 -21.09
CA PHE A 42 -10.75 1.94 -22.39
C PHE A 42 -10.07 3.16 -23.02
N VAL A 43 -9.43 4.01 -22.21
CA VAL A 43 -8.79 5.25 -22.67
C VAL A 43 -7.27 5.09 -22.80
N ALA A 44 -6.66 4.25 -21.97
CA ALA A 44 -5.22 4.06 -21.92
C ALA A 44 -4.82 2.58 -22.01
N TYR A 45 -3.56 2.33 -22.42
CA TYR A 45 -3.02 0.98 -22.53
C TYR A 45 -3.03 0.27 -21.16
N PRO A 46 -3.73 -0.87 -20.99
CA PRO A 46 -3.97 -1.47 -19.67
C PRO A 46 -2.71 -1.78 -18.88
N VAL A 47 -1.64 -2.22 -19.54
CA VAL A 47 -0.35 -2.53 -18.88
C VAL A 47 0.30 -1.28 -18.31
N PHE A 48 0.16 -0.13 -18.97
CA PHE A 48 0.64 1.14 -18.44
C PHE A 48 -0.16 1.54 -17.20
N VAL A 49 -1.49 1.46 -17.27
CA VAL A 49 -2.37 1.80 -16.14
C VAL A 49 -2.09 0.90 -14.93
N MET A 50 -1.86 -0.40 -15.12
CA MET A 50 -1.48 -1.30 -14.03
C MET A 50 -0.22 -0.84 -13.29
N LYS A 51 0.82 -0.41 -14.03
CA LYS A 51 2.04 0.13 -13.41
C LYS A 51 1.76 1.39 -12.60
N VAL A 52 0.93 2.29 -13.13
CA VAL A 52 0.50 3.50 -12.42
C VAL A 52 -0.24 3.15 -11.13
N LEU A 53 -1.15 2.18 -11.15
CA LEU A 53 -1.88 1.72 -9.96
C LEU A 53 -0.93 1.14 -8.90
N CYS A 54 0.06 0.33 -9.30
CA CYS A 54 1.07 -0.20 -8.38
C CYS A 54 1.87 0.93 -7.70
N PHE A 55 2.35 1.92 -8.46
CA PHE A 55 3.07 3.07 -7.90
C PHE A 55 2.18 4.00 -7.07
N ALA A 56 0.90 4.15 -7.44
CA ALA A 56 -0.06 4.90 -6.64
C ALA A 56 -0.27 4.23 -5.28
N LEU A 57 -0.41 2.90 -5.23
CA LEU A 57 -0.52 2.18 -3.95
C LEU A 57 0.77 2.30 -3.13
N PHE A 58 1.94 2.24 -3.78
CA PHE A 58 3.22 2.48 -3.14
C PHE A 58 3.30 3.90 -2.53
N ALA A 59 2.86 4.92 -3.27
CA ALA A 59 2.81 6.30 -2.79
C ALA A 59 1.84 6.48 -1.62
N LEU A 60 0.70 5.80 -1.63
CA LEU A 60 -0.25 5.80 -0.51
C LEU A 60 0.36 5.16 0.74
N ALA A 61 1.07 4.04 0.60
CA ALA A 61 1.77 3.39 1.70
C ALA A 61 2.87 4.29 2.29
N PHE A 62 3.65 4.96 1.44
CA PHE A 62 4.64 5.94 1.88
C PHE A 62 4.00 7.14 2.60
N ASN A 63 2.89 7.66 2.06
CA ASN A 63 2.12 8.73 2.67
C ASN A 63 1.50 8.32 4.01
N LEU A 64 1.19 7.05 4.23
CA LEU A 64 0.69 6.59 5.52
C LEU A 64 1.76 6.80 6.61
N LEU A 65 3.00 6.40 6.35
CA LEU A 65 4.09 6.53 7.32
C LEU A 65 4.52 7.99 7.53
N LEU A 66 4.70 8.74 6.44
CA LEU A 66 5.14 10.13 6.49
C LEU A 66 4.01 11.06 6.94
N GLY A 67 2.83 10.93 6.31
CA GLY A 67 1.68 11.82 6.47
C GLY A 67 0.83 11.55 7.70
N TYR A 68 0.92 10.39 8.36
CA TYR A 68 0.23 10.13 9.64
C TYR A 68 1.20 9.79 10.77
N GLY A 69 2.27 9.05 10.48
CA GLY A 69 3.28 8.72 11.48
C GLY A 69 4.36 9.80 11.69
N GLY A 70 4.52 10.77 10.78
CA GLY A 70 5.62 11.75 10.83
C GLY A 70 7.00 11.14 10.58
N LEU A 71 7.07 9.89 10.12
CA LEU A 71 8.31 9.15 9.96
C LEU A 71 8.67 9.04 8.48
N LEU A 72 9.77 9.70 8.09
CA LEU A 72 10.34 9.57 6.75
C LEU A 72 11.10 8.25 6.62
N SER A 73 10.55 7.29 5.86
CA SER A 73 11.17 5.97 5.63
C SER A 73 11.54 5.75 4.17
N PHE A 74 12.84 5.59 3.90
CA PHE A 74 13.36 5.20 2.57
C PHE A 74 13.39 3.68 2.37
N GLY A 75 12.95 2.89 3.37
CA GLY A 75 12.94 1.43 3.33
C GLY A 75 11.90 0.82 2.39
N HIS A 76 10.88 1.58 1.98
CA HIS A 76 9.73 1.07 1.22
C HIS A 76 10.13 0.35 -0.07
N ALA A 77 11.15 0.85 -0.78
CA ALA A 77 11.65 0.23 -2.00
C ALA A 77 12.20 -1.18 -1.75
N ALA A 78 12.80 -1.44 -0.59
CA ALA A 78 13.32 -2.75 -0.22
C ALA A 78 12.20 -3.78 -0.04
N TYR A 79 11.09 -3.41 0.62
CA TYR A 79 9.94 -4.29 0.79
C TYR A 79 9.25 -4.56 -0.56
N PHE A 80 9.06 -3.52 -1.37
CA PHE A 80 8.46 -3.64 -2.69
C PHE A 80 9.29 -4.52 -3.63
N GLY A 81 10.61 -4.34 -3.64
CA GLY A 81 11.54 -5.16 -4.42
C GLY A 81 11.63 -6.60 -3.94
N MET A 82 11.77 -6.85 -2.63
CA MET A 82 11.86 -8.22 -2.12
C MET A 82 10.57 -9.01 -2.32
N ALA A 83 9.40 -8.38 -2.12
CA ALA A 83 8.12 -9.02 -2.43
C ALA A 83 8.01 -9.38 -3.92
N SER A 84 8.44 -8.49 -4.82
CA SER A 84 8.36 -8.76 -6.26
C SER A 84 9.32 -9.88 -6.68
N TYR A 85 10.55 -9.91 -6.16
CA TYR A 85 11.49 -10.99 -6.42
C TYR A 85 10.98 -12.34 -5.92
N VAL A 86 10.48 -12.40 -4.68
CA VAL A 86 9.90 -13.65 -4.13
C VAL A 86 8.68 -14.10 -4.93
N SER A 87 7.78 -13.17 -5.27
CA SER A 87 6.59 -13.51 -6.07
C SER A 87 6.98 -14.03 -7.46
N ALA A 88 7.94 -13.37 -8.12
CA ALA A 88 8.43 -13.77 -9.43
C ALA A 88 9.17 -15.11 -9.39
N TYR A 89 10.03 -15.33 -8.39
CA TYR A 89 10.77 -16.57 -8.21
C TYR A 89 9.85 -17.75 -7.94
N THR A 90 8.88 -17.59 -7.03
CA THR A 90 7.94 -18.67 -6.69
C THR A 90 6.99 -18.99 -7.84
N ALA A 91 6.54 -17.99 -8.60
CA ALA A 91 5.74 -18.21 -9.81
C ALA A 91 6.55 -18.91 -10.92
N LYS A 92 7.83 -18.55 -11.12
CA LYS A 92 8.66 -19.07 -12.20
C LYS A 92 9.30 -20.43 -11.88
N ASN A 93 9.90 -20.57 -10.71
CA ASN A 93 10.70 -21.75 -10.35
C ASN A 93 9.87 -22.84 -9.68
N TRP A 94 8.87 -22.46 -8.88
CA TRP A 94 8.00 -23.44 -8.20
C TRP A 94 6.68 -23.66 -8.92
N GLY A 95 6.35 -22.84 -9.92
CA GLY A 95 5.12 -22.95 -10.69
C GLY A 95 3.86 -22.73 -9.85
N LEU A 96 3.98 -22.00 -8.74
CA LEU A 96 2.84 -21.72 -7.86
C LEU A 96 1.78 -20.87 -8.57
N THR A 97 0.53 -21.01 -8.13
CA THR A 97 -0.55 -20.16 -8.60
C THR A 97 -0.28 -18.69 -8.26
N PRO A 98 -0.73 -17.73 -9.08
CA PRO A 98 -0.47 -16.31 -8.87
C PRO A 98 -0.88 -15.80 -7.49
N GLU A 99 -1.99 -16.32 -6.93
CA GLU A 99 -2.46 -15.98 -5.58
C GLU A 99 -1.45 -16.37 -4.48
N LEU A 100 -0.89 -17.58 -4.54
CA LEU A 100 0.08 -18.07 -3.57
C LEU A 100 1.41 -17.34 -3.72
N ALA A 101 1.82 -17.04 -4.95
CA ALA A 101 3.01 -16.26 -5.22
C ALA A 101 2.90 -14.84 -4.62
N ILE A 102 1.76 -14.16 -4.81
CA ILE A 102 1.51 -12.83 -4.24
C ILE A 102 1.49 -12.89 -2.71
N LEU A 103 0.81 -13.89 -2.12
CA LEU A 103 0.73 -14.07 -0.66
C LEU A 103 2.10 -14.34 -0.04
N LEU A 104 2.93 -15.18 -0.66
CA LEU A 104 4.29 -15.43 -0.20
C LEU A 104 5.16 -14.18 -0.31
N GLY A 105 5.06 -13.43 -1.41
CA GLY A 105 5.76 -12.15 -1.55
C GLY A 105 5.35 -11.14 -0.47
N THR A 106 4.05 -11.01 -0.19
CA THR A 106 3.55 -10.13 0.88
C THR A 106 3.98 -10.61 2.26
N ALA A 107 4.00 -11.92 2.53
CA ALA A 107 4.49 -12.48 3.78
C ALA A 107 5.98 -12.16 4.00
N VAL A 108 6.82 -12.28 2.96
CA VAL A 108 8.24 -11.92 3.05
C VAL A 108 8.41 -10.41 3.26
N ALA A 109 7.64 -9.56 2.58
CA ALA A 109 7.69 -8.12 2.84
C ALA A 109 7.24 -7.77 4.27
N ALA A 110 6.23 -8.44 4.81
CA ALA A 110 5.77 -8.25 6.19
C ALA A 110 6.85 -8.69 7.21
N LEU A 111 7.51 -9.82 6.97
CA LEU A 111 8.64 -10.28 7.76
C LEU A 111 9.78 -9.25 7.72
N LEU A 112 10.16 -8.81 6.54
CA LEU A 112 11.23 -7.83 6.33
C LEU A 112 10.89 -6.50 7.01
N GLY A 113 9.65 -6.05 6.89
CA GLY A 113 9.13 -4.85 7.55
C GLY A 113 9.14 -4.97 9.08
N THR A 114 8.88 -6.16 9.62
CA THR A 114 8.96 -6.43 11.06
C THR A 114 10.40 -6.34 11.56
N VAL A 115 11.36 -6.93 10.83
CA VAL A 115 12.79 -6.86 11.16
C VAL A 115 13.30 -5.42 11.07
N PHE A 116 12.98 -4.72 9.98
CA PHE A 116 13.42 -3.34 9.76
C PHE A 116 12.78 -2.41 10.80
N GLY A 117 11.49 -2.58 11.07
CA GLY A 117 10.76 -1.84 12.09
C GLY A 117 11.35 -2.04 13.48
N ALA A 118 11.64 -3.28 13.86
CA ALA A 118 12.26 -3.61 15.16
C ALA A 118 13.63 -2.94 15.35
N LEU A 119 14.42 -2.80 14.27
CA LEU A 119 15.71 -2.13 14.32
C LEU A 119 15.59 -0.60 14.29
N ALA A 120 14.65 -0.07 13.52
CA ALA A 120 14.50 1.36 13.28
C ALA A 120 13.71 2.09 14.39
N ILE A 121 12.80 1.42 15.11
CA ILE A 121 11.90 2.03 16.11
C ILE A 121 12.64 2.74 17.26
N ARG A 122 13.92 2.43 17.48
CA ARG A 122 14.74 3.02 18.54
C ARG A 122 15.21 4.44 18.23
N ARG A 123 14.98 4.95 17.02
CA ARG A 123 15.49 6.24 16.55
C ARG A 123 14.36 7.05 15.92
N GLN A 124 14.41 8.38 16.06
CA GLN A 124 13.42 9.30 15.51
C GLN A 124 14.08 10.28 14.53
N GLY A 125 13.26 10.88 13.67
CA GLY A 125 13.69 11.91 12.73
C GLY A 125 14.72 11.41 11.70
N ILE A 126 15.80 12.17 11.53
CA ILE A 126 16.82 11.92 10.49
C ILE A 126 17.51 10.57 10.68
N TYR A 127 17.75 10.15 11.94
CA TYR A 127 18.37 8.86 12.22
C TYR A 127 17.52 7.67 11.75
N PHE A 128 16.19 7.77 11.85
CA PHE A 128 15.28 6.77 11.33
C PHE A 128 15.36 6.66 9.80
N ALA A 129 15.36 7.82 9.11
CA ALA A 129 15.53 7.87 7.66
C ALA A 129 16.88 7.27 7.21
N MET A 130 17.98 7.59 7.90
CA MET A 130 19.31 7.05 7.59
C MET A 130 19.39 5.53 7.79
N ILE A 131 18.83 4.99 8.86
CA ILE A 131 18.80 3.54 9.10
C ILE A 131 17.99 2.83 8.03
N THR A 132 16.79 3.34 7.70
CA THR A 132 15.95 2.72 6.67
C THR A 132 16.58 2.78 5.28
N LEU A 133 17.32 3.85 4.96
CA LEU A 133 18.11 3.94 3.74
C LEU A 133 19.25 2.90 3.73
N ALA A 134 20.02 2.79 4.81
CA ALA A 134 21.11 1.82 4.91
C ALA A 134 20.61 0.38 4.75
N LEU A 135 19.50 0.03 5.40
CA LEU A 135 18.86 -1.27 5.27
C LEU A 135 18.33 -1.53 3.86
N ALA A 136 17.76 -0.51 3.20
CA ALA A 136 17.34 -0.62 1.81
C ALA A 136 18.52 -0.90 0.87
N GLN A 137 19.66 -0.24 1.11
CA GLN A 137 20.89 -0.48 0.36
C GLN A 137 21.46 -1.89 0.60
N MET A 138 21.40 -2.40 1.84
CA MET A 138 21.79 -3.80 2.11
C MET A 138 20.98 -4.80 1.28
N VAL A 139 19.65 -4.59 1.19
CA VAL A 139 18.76 -5.44 0.37
C VAL A 139 19.06 -5.29 -1.12
N PHE A 140 19.37 -4.07 -1.57
CA PHE A 140 19.79 -3.82 -2.94
C PHE A 140 21.06 -4.59 -3.30
N PHE A 141 22.12 -4.49 -2.48
CA PHE A 141 23.36 -5.23 -2.70
C PHE A 141 23.17 -6.74 -2.60
N PHE A 142 22.35 -7.22 -1.66
CA PHE A 142 21.99 -8.63 -1.57
C PHE A 142 21.31 -9.12 -2.86
N SER A 143 20.40 -8.32 -3.41
CA SER A 143 19.70 -8.64 -4.65
C SER A 143 20.64 -8.68 -5.86
N LEU A 144 21.72 -7.89 -5.88
CA LEU A 144 22.75 -7.98 -6.92
C LEU A 144 23.70 -9.18 -6.74
N GLN A 145 24.08 -9.48 -5.50
CA GLN A 145 25.02 -10.58 -5.19
C GLN A 145 24.38 -11.97 -5.19
N ALA A 146 23.05 -12.08 -5.30
CA ALA A 146 22.33 -13.34 -5.32
C ALA A 146 21.81 -13.73 -6.74
N PRO A 147 22.67 -13.88 -7.77
CA PRO A 147 22.24 -14.05 -9.16
C PRO A 147 21.37 -15.30 -9.38
N ARG A 148 21.55 -16.35 -8.57
CA ARG A 148 20.72 -17.57 -8.65
C ARG A 148 19.26 -17.34 -8.22
N PHE A 149 19.02 -16.36 -7.35
CA PHE A 149 17.69 -16.09 -6.80
C PHE A 149 17.01 -14.92 -7.53
N THR A 150 17.69 -13.79 -7.67
CA THR A 150 17.13 -12.56 -8.25
C THR A 150 17.39 -12.40 -9.75
N GLY A 151 18.37 -13.12 -10.31
CA GLY A 151 18.88 -12.84 -11.65
C GLY A 151 19.91 -11.70 -11.69
N GLY A 152 20.34 -11.18 -10.53
CA GLY A 152 21.36 -10.14 -10.45
C GLY A 152 20.94 -8.85 -11.16
N GLU A 153 21.75 -8.38 -12.11
CA GLU A 153 21.49 -7.17 -12.89
C GLU A 153 20.36 -7.36 -13.92
N ASP A 154 20.14 -8.58 -14.42
CA ASP A 154 19.12 -8.87 -15.44
C ASP A 154 17.69 -8.96 -14.86
N GLY A 155 17.60 -9.24 -13.55
CA GLY A 155 16.35 -9.49 -12.86
C GLY A 155 15.64 -10.77 -13.32
N ILE A 156 14.44 -11.02 -12.79
CA ILE A 156 13.62 -12.18 -13.17
C ILE A 156 12.73 -11.81 -14.36
N GLN A 157 13.13 -12.22 -15.56
CA GLN A 157 12.37 -12.01 -16.79
C GLN A 157 11.35 -13.14 -17.06
N ALA A 158 10.34 -12.83 -17.87
CA ALA A 158 9.34 -13.76 -18.38
C ALA A 158 8.61 -14.57 -17.29
N VAL A 159 8.12 -13.88 -16.25
CA VAL A 159 7.31 -14.52 -15.20
C VAL A 159 5.99 -15.02 -15.81
N PRO A 160 5.65 -16.31 -15.68
CA PRO A 160 4.43 -16.85 -16.25
C PRO A 160 3.21 -16.20 -15.60
N ARG A 161 2.29 -15.66 -16.42
CA ARG A 161 1.07 -15.01 -15.94
C ARG A 161 0.07 -15.99 -15.30
N GLY A 162 0.23 -17.30 -15.53
CA GLY A 162 -0.52 -18.35 -14.84
C GLY A 162 -2.04 -18.29 -15.04
N LYS A 163 -2.77 -19.05 -14.22
CA LYS A 163 -4.23 -18.99 -14.10
C LYS A 163 -4.60 -18.70 -12.64
N LEU A 164 -5.48 -17.73 -12.39
CA LEU A 164 -6.02 -17.45 -11.05
C LEU A 164 -6.95 -18.59 -10.64
N PHE A 165 -6.72 -19.18 -9.47
CA PHE A 165 -7.46 -20.35 -8.96
C PHE A 165 -7.63 -21.50 -9.97
N GLY A 166 -6.75 -21.61 -10.98
CA GLY A 166 -6.89 -22.56 -12.10
C GLY A 166 -8.04 -22.29 -13.08
N LEU A 167 -8.91 -21.30 -12.80
CA LEU A 167 -10.18 -21.04 -13.51
C LEU A 167 -10.09 -19.83 -14.45
N VAL A 168 -9.39 -18.76 -14.06
CA VAL A 168 -9.29 -17.52 -14.86
C VAL A 168 -7.89 -17.41 -15.48
N SER A 169 -7.81 -17.37 -16.81
CA SER A 169 -6.54 -17.16 -17.50
C SER A 169 -6.08 -15.71 -17.36
N LEU A 170 -4.91 -15.50 -16.75
CA LEU A 170 -4.27 -14.19 -16.64
C LEU A 170 -3.43 -13.84 -17.88
N ALA A 171 -3.52 -14.66 -18.93
CA ALA A 171 -2.90 -14.35 -20.21
C ALA A 171 -3.52 -13.09 -20.85
N ASP A 172 -4.82 -12.85 -20.61
CA ASP A 172 -5.50 -11.66 -21.10
C ASP A 172 -5.15 -10.44 -20.23
N ASP A 173 -4.69 -9.36 -20.88
CA ASP A 173 -4.35 -8.09 -20.24
C ASP A 173 -5.53 -7.50 -19.46
N ARG A 174 -6.77 -7.76 -19.92
CA ARG A 174 -7.98 -7.27 -19.24
C ARG A 174 -8.25 -8.02 -17.93
N ALA A 175 -8.06 -9.33 -17.91
CA ALA A 175 -8.25 -10.13 -16.70
C ALA A 175 -7.21 -9.75 -15.63
N LEU A 176 -5.96 -9.56 -16.05
CA LEU A 176 -4.89 -9.09 -15.17
C LEU A 176 -5.16 -7.68 -14.65
N TYR A 177 -5.67 -6.78 -15.50
CA TYR A 177 -6.07 -5.44 -15.10
C TYR A 177 -7.08 -5.44 -13.97
N TRP A 178 -8.16 -6.23 -14.09
CA TRP A 178 -9.19 -6.32 -13.05
C TRP A 178 -8.65 -6.87 -11.72
N LEU A 179 -7.71 -7.81 -11.77
CA LEU A 179 -7.03 -8.30 -10.57
C LEU A 179 -6.20 -7.19 -9.89
N VAL A 180 -5.39 -6.46 -10.66
CA VAL A 180 -4.58 -5.35 -10.13
C VAL A 180 -5.47 -4.23 -9.59
N ALA A 181 -6.54 -3.89 -10.31
CA ALA A 181 -7.54 -2.93 -9.89
C ALA A 181 -8.23 -3.33 -8.58
N ALA A 182 -8.59 -4.61 -8.42
CA ALA A 182 -9.15 -5.14 -7.19
C ALA A 182 -8.16 -5.06 -6.01
N ILE A 183 -6.89 -5.43 -6.22
CA ILE A 183 -5.83 -5.31 -5.20
C ILE A 183 -5.60 -3.84 -4.83
N PHE A 184 -5.56 -2.94 -5.81
CA PHE A 184 -5.42 -1.51 -5.59
C PHE A 184 -6.59 -0.97 -4.75
N MET A 185 -7.82 -1.31 -5.12
CA MET A 185 -9.02 -0.87 -4.39
C MET A 185 -9.04 -1.43 -2.97
N ALA A 186 -8.70 -2.71 -2.79
CA ALA A 186 -8.58 -3.33 -1.47
C ALA A 186 -7.50 -2.64 -0.62
N GLY A 187 -6.34 -2.32 -1.20
CA GLY A 187 -5.27 -1.60 -0.53
C GLY A 187 -5.66 -0.17 -0.14
N LEU A 188 -6.34 0.56 -1.02
CA LEU A 188 -6.86 1.89 -0.74
C LEU A 188 -7.89 1.87 0.40
N LEU A 189 -8.84 0.91 0.39
CA LEU A 189 -9.81 0.74 1.45
C LEU A 189 -9.16 0.36 2.79
N LEU A 190 -8.14 -0.50 2.75
CA LEU A 190 -7.38 -0.89 3.94
C LEU A 190 -6.65 0.31 4.54
N ILE A 191 -5.97 1.12 3.72
CA ILE A 191 -5.30 2.34 4.17
C ILE A 191 -6.31 3.33 4.76
N TYR A 192 -7.44 3.55 4.06
CA TYR A 192 -8.52 4.40 4.56
C TYR A 192 -9.04 3.92 5.92
N ARG A 193 -9.25 2.61 6.08
CA ARG A 193 -9.69 1.98 7.33
C ARG A 193 -8.67 2.14 8.45
N ILE A 194 -7.38 2.03 8.17
CA ILE A 194 -6.31 2.22 9.16
C ILE A 194 -6.27 3.68 9.63
N ILE A 195 -6.32 4.64 8.70
CA ILE A 195 -6.27 6.07 9.01
C ILE A 195 -7.42 6.49 9.92
N HIS A 196 -8.64 6.04 9.61
CA HIS A 196 -9.84 6.38 10.38
C HIS A 196 -10.07 5.48 11.61
N SER A 197 -9.14 4.56 11.90
CA SER A 197 -9.19 3.72 13.10
C SER A 197 -8.54 4.42 14.32
N PRO A 198 -8.79 3.93 15.55
CA PRO A 198 -8.11 4.44 16.75
C PRO A 198 -6.58 4.41 16.62
N PHE A 199 -6.02 3.42 15.92
CA PHE A 199 -4.58 3.34 15.65
C PHE A 199 -4.08 4.57 14.86
N GLY A 200 -4.79 4.96 13.80
CA GLY A 200 -4.44 6.13 13.00
C GLY A 200 -4.51 7.43 13.81
N GLN A 201 -5.50 7.56 14.69
CA GLN A 201 -5.63 8.71 15.59
C GLN A 201 -4.49 8.76 16.62
N VAL A 202 -4.08 7.62 17.16
CA VAL A 202 -2.91 7.52 18.06
C VAL A 202 -1.63 7.90 17.33
N CYS A 203 -1.40 7.40 16.11
CA CYS A 203 -0.22 7.78 15.31
C CYS A 203 -0.19 9.29 15.04
N LYS A 204 -1.34 9.87 14.68
CA LYS A 204 -1.46 11.31 14.46
C LYS A 204 -1.20 12.10 15.74
N ALA A 205 -1.74 11.66 16.88
CA ALA A 205 -1.50 12.29 18.17
C ALA A 205 -0.02 12.21 18.60
N ILE A 206 0.67 11.08 18.35
CA ILE A 206 2.11 10.94 18.61
C ILE A 206 2.91 11.92 17.75
N ARG A 207 2.53 12.06 16.48
CA ARG A 207 3.18 13.00 15.57
C ARG A 207 2.97 14.46 15.99
N ASP A 208 1.73 14.81 16.36
CA ASP A 208 1.36 16.20 16.68
C ASP A 208 1.81 16.59 18.11
N ASN A 209 1.91 15.64 19.03
CA ASN A 209 2.46 15.81 20.38
C ASN A 209 3.93 15.38 20.42
N GLU A 210 4.77 16.11 19.69
CA GLU A 210 6.22 16.01 19.78
C GLU A 210 6.79 17.15 20.68
N PRO A 211 6.45 17.23 22.00
CA PRO A 211 7.20 18.10 22.89
C PRO A 211 8.56 17.44 23.12
N ARG A 212 9.59 18.04 22.52
CA ARG A 212 10.98 17.87 22.91
C ARG A 212 11.34 18.97 23.91
#